data_AF-A0A2J8IJW7-F1
#
_entry.id   AF-A0A2J8IJW7-F1
#
_cell.length_a   1.000
_cell.length_b   1.000
_cell.length_c   1.000
_cell.angle_alpha   90.00
_cell.angle_beta   90.00
_cell.angle_gamma   90.00
#
_symmetry.space_group_name_H-M   'P 1'
#
loop_
_entity.id
_entity.type
_entity.pdbx_description
1 polymer ?
#
loop_
_entity_poly.entity_id
_entity_poly.type
_entity_poly.pdbx_seq_one_letter_code
_entity_poly.pdbx_strand_id
1 'polypeptide(L)'
;MDLILSLDYNLHGAFQQLQLLGRFCQEQGIPFPPISPSPEEQLQPRECHTFSHPTCPGAPVVPHFPLVSDSFQEYSAPGVRRPPEEAAAGEVNLSSSDSPYHYTKVTYSQEDVDKLLHLTHYNVCNNQEQLLEALRQAVQRRRQRRPH
;
A
#
# COMPACT_ATOMS: atom_id res chain seq x y z
N MET A 1 -17.13 0.02 9.65
CA MET A 1 -16.38 -0.17 8.38
C MET A 1 -15.87 -1.60 8.33
N ASP A 2 -15.95 -2.26 7.18
CA ASP A 2 -15.51 -3.67 7.02
C ASP A 2 -14.15 -3.77 6.28
N LEU A 3 -13.80 -2.73 5.49
CA LEU A 3 -12.57 -2.62 4.71
C LEU A 3 -12.05 -1.18 4.79
N ILE A 4 -10.73 -1.00 4.88
CA ILE A 4 -10.05 0.30 4.73
C ILE A 4 -8.90 0.10 3.75
N LEU A 5 -8.97 0.77 2.59
CA LEU A 5 -7.85 0.83 1.66
C LEU A 5 -6.88 1.92 2.14
N SER A 6 -5.69 1.53 2.58
CA SER A 6 -4.65 2.45 3.04
C SER A 6 -3.66 2.70 1.91
N LEU A 7 -3.60 3.94 1.42
CA LEU A 7 -2.59 4.40 0.47
C LEU A 7 -1.64 5.32 1.24
N ASP A 8 -0.38 4.95 1.33
CA ASP A 8 0.64 5.68 2.08
C ASP A 8 1.70 6.25 1.14
N TYR A 9 1.85 7.57 1.15
CA TYR A 9 2.75 8.33 0.29
C TYR A 9 3.99 8.85 1.02
N ASN A 10 4.27 8.34 2.22
CA ASN A 10 5.52 8.65 2.89
C ASN A 10 6.68 8.05 2.11
N LEU A 11 7.71 8.87 1.87
CA LEU A 11 8.95 8.41 1.23
C LEU A 11 9.77 7.49 2.16
N HIS A 12 9.49 7.50 3.47
CA HIS A 12 10.19 6.71 4.48
C HIS A 12 9.21 6.08 5.45
N GLY A 13 9.60 4.93 5.99
CA GLY A 13 8.81 4.26 7.03
C GLY A 13 7.49 3.74 6.47
N ALA A 14 7.56 2.80 5.51
CA ALA A 14 6.42 2.22 4.80
C ALA A 14 5.22 1.88 5.71
N PHE A 15 5.47 1.42 6.93
CA PHE A 15 4.40 1.04 7.88
C PHE A 15 4.27 1.98 9.08
N GLN A 16 5.12 3.01 9.22
CA GLN A 16 5.26 3.78 10.46
C GLN A 16 3.96 4.48 10.85
N GLN A 17 3.29 5.15 9.89
CA GLN A 17 2.02 5.83 10.15
C GLN A 17 0.91 4.83 10.46
N LEU A 18 0.87 3.71 9.75
CA LEU A 18 -0.12 2.67 10.00
C LEU A 18 0.06 2.01 11.37
N GLN A 19 1.31 1.81 11.82
CA GLN A 19 1.64 1.33 13.16
C GLN A 19 1.25 2.33 14.25
N LEU A 20 1.48 3.64 14.03
CA LEU A 20 1.01 4.69 14.93
C LEU A 20 -0.52 4.68 15.07
N LEU A 21 -1.23 4.59 13.95
CA LEU A 21 -2.69 4.46 13.94
C LEU A 21 -3.16 3.20 14.68
N GLY A 22 -2.52 2.06 14.44
CA GLY A 22 -2.83 0.80 15.12
C GLY A 22 -2.69 0.89 16.64
N ARG A 23 -1.59 1.49 17.13
CA ARG A 23 -1.37 1.74 18.57
C ARG A 23 -2.41 2.69 19.15
N PHE A 24 -2.70 3.79 18.46
CA PHE A 24 -3.73 4.73 18.89
C PHE A 24 -5.09 4.05 19.01
N CYS A 25 -5.51 3.26 18.01
CA CYS A 25 -6.76 2.52 18.07
C CYS A 25 -6.80 1.53 19.24
N GLN A 26 -5.69 0.83 19.50
CA GLN A 26 -5.57 -0.07 20.65
C GLN A 26 -5.74 0.68 21.98
N GLU A 27 -5.07 1.82 22.16
CA GLU A 27 -5.16 2.65 23.37
C GLU A 27 -6.56 3.22 23.60
N GLN A 28 -7.28 3.54 22.52
CA GLN A 28 -8.66 4.06 22.56
C GLN A 28 -9.74 2.96 22.60
N GLY A 29 -9.36 1.68 22.59
CA GLY A 29 -10.32 0.57 22.53
C GLY A 29 -11.11 0.49 21.22
N ILE A 30 -10.61 1.09 20.14
CA ILE A 30 -11.21 1.05 18.81
C ILE A 30 -10.77 -0.23 18.10
N PRO A 31 -11.70 -1.07 17.61
CA PRO A 31 -11.35 -2.30 16.88
C PRO A 31 -10.53 -2.01 15.61
N PHE A 32 -9.28 -2.43 15.59
CA PHE A 32 -8.35 -2.29 14.45
C PHE A 32 -7.44 -3.52 14.37
N PRO A 33 -7.01 -3.96 13.18
CA PRO A 33 -6.10 -5.11 13.10
C PRO A 33 -4.70 -4.77 13.65
N PRO A 34 -3.98 -5.76 14.17
CA PRO A 34 -2.58 -5.58 14.56
C PRO A 34 -1.75 -5.27 13.31
N ILE A 35 -0.90 -4.24 13.42
CA ILE A 35 0.00 -3.82 12.35
C ILE A 35 1.41 -4.30 12.72
N SER A 36 1.75 -5.49 12.27
CA SER A 36 2.99 -6.19 12.66
C SER A 36 3.64 -6.83 11.42
N PRO A 37 4.20 -6.02 10.50
CA PRO A 37 4.98 -6.53 9.38
C PRO A 37 6.23 -7.28 9.88
N SER A 38 6.62 -8.34 9.19
CA SER A 38 7.83 -9.10 9.53
C SER A 38 9.10 -8.24 9.38
N PRO A 39 10.24 -8.63 9.96
CA PRO A 39 11.51 -7.94 9.73
C PRO A 39 11.88 -7.85 8.25
N GLU A 40 11.58 -8.89 7.47
CA GLU A 40 11.80 -8.91 6.01
C GLU A 40 10.88 -7.91 5.30
N GLU A 41 9.59 -7.87 5.65
CA GLU A 41 8.65 -6.90 5.07
C GLU A 41 9.02 -5.46 5.43
N GLN A 42 9.59 -5.23 6.61
CA GLN A 42 10.09 -3.91 7.01
C GLN A 42 11.33 -3.49 6.22
N LEU A 43 12.21 -4.44 5.91
CA LEU A 43 13.43 -4.19 5.14
C LEU A 43 13.14 -4.00 3.65
N GLN A 44 12.22 -4.80 3.10
CA GLN A 44 11.84 -4.83 1.69
C GLN A 44 10.30 -4.87 1.58
N PRO A 45 9.63 -3.72 1.76
CA PRO A 45 8.19 -3.64 1.62
C PRO A 45 7.76 -3.90 0.17
N ARG A 46 6.70 -4.70 0.02
CA ARG A 46 6.06 -4.99 -1.28
C ARG A 46 4.96 -3.96 -1.56
N GLU A 47 4.41 -3.99 -2.76
CA GLU A 47 3.41 -3.00 -3.18
C GLU A 47 2.09 -3.08 -2.38
N CYS A 48 1.77 -4.23 -1.77
CA CYS A 48 0.57 -4.41 -0.95
C CYS A 48 0.81 -5.37 0.23
N HIS A 49 0.31 -4.99 1.40
CA HIS A 49 0.25 -5.83 2.60
C HIS A 49 -1.16 -5.81 3.18
N THR A 50 -1.73 -6.98 3.47
CA THR A 50 -3.09 -7.07 4.04
C THR A 50 -3.04 -7.38 5.54
N PHE A 51 -3.56 -6.48 6.35
CA PHE A 51 -3.69 -6.67 7.80
C PHE A 51 -5.15 -6.99 8.16
N SER A 52 -5.36 -8.01 8.99
CA SER A 52 -6.70 -8.36 9.46
C SER A 52 -6.65 -9.03 10.84
N HIS A 53 -7.73 -8.91 11.61
CA HIS A 53 -7.84 -9.56 12.93
C HIS A 53 -8.81 -10.76 12.83
N PRO A 54 -8.34 -12.02 12.90
CA PRO A 54 -9.18 -13.19 12.65
C PRO A 54 -10.27 -13.40 13.71
N THR A 55 -9.99 -13.03 14.96
CA THR A 55 -10.88 -13.22 16.12
C THR A 55 -11.68 -11.98 16.52
N CYS A 56 -11.51 -10.86 15.80
CA CYS A 56 -12.23 -9.61 16.08
C CYS A 56 -13.01 -9.21 14.83
N PRO A 57 -14.25 -9.72 14.67
CA PRO A 57 -15.11 -9.34 13.55
C PRO A 57 -15.26 -7.82 13.46
N GLY A 58 -15.25 -7.16 14.63
CA GLY A 58 -15.12 -5.72 14.90
C GLY A 58 -14.20 -4.95 13.93
N ALA A 59 -13.00 -5.48 13.73
CA ALA A 59 -11.92 -4.79 13.04
C ALA A 59 -12.04 -4.88 11.51
N PRO A 60 -11.72 -3.81 10.78
CA PRO A 60 -11.68 -3.83 9.33
C PRO A 60 -10.55 -4.73 8.81
N VAL A 61 -10.70 -5.20 7.57
CA VAL A 61 -9.55 -5.67 6.77
C VAL A 61 -8.85 -4.44 6.20
N VAL A 62 -7.51 -4.42 6.21
CA VAL A 62 -6.71 -3.26 5.78
C VAL A 62 -5.66 -3.69 4.75
N PRO A 63 -5.98 -3.64 3.44
CA PRO A 63 -4.97 -3.62 2.38
C PRO A 63 -4.23 -2.28 2.44
N HIS A 64 -2.91 -2.36 2.57
CA HIS A 64 -2.03 -1.21 2.72
C HIS A 64 -1.01 -1.20 1.58
N PHE A 65 -0.94 -0.05 0.90
CA PHE A 65 -0.09 0.21 -0.25
C PHE A 65 0.93 1.28 0.14
N PRO A 66 2.14 0.88 0.55
CA PRO A 66 3.22 1.83 0.75
C PRO A 66 3.74 2.34 -0.60
N LEU A 67 4.26 3.56 -0.63
CA LEU A 67 4.92 4.13 -1.80
C LEU A 67 6.29 3.47 -2.00
N VAL A 68 6.30 2.39 -2.78
CA VAL A 68 7.50 1.59 -3.10
C VAL A 68 7.61 1.38 -4.60
N SER A 69 8.84 1.30 -5.09
CA SER A 69 9.14 0.85 -6.45
C SER A 69 9.82 -0.51 -6.36
N ASP A 70 9.03 -1.57 -6.18
CA ASP A 70 9.52 -2.95 -6.10
C ASP A 70 9.54 -3.57 -7.51
N SER A 71 8.47 -4.25 -7.93
CA SER A 71 8.44 -4.88 -9.26
C SER A 71 8.25 -3.89 -10.42
N PHE A 72 7.76 -2.66 -10.17
CA PHE A 72 7.53 -1.66 -11.23
C PHE A 72 8.78 -1.31 -12.04
N GLN A 73 9.96 -1.42 -11.45
CA GLN A 73 11.22 -1.16 -12.16
C GLN A 73 11.40 -2.13 -13.34
N GLU A 74 10.97 -3.39 -13.17
CA GLU A 74 11.13 -4.45 -14.16
C GLU A 74 9.90 -4.67 -15.04
N TYR A 75 8.72 -4.22 -14.61
CA TYR A 75 7.45 -4.47 -15.28
C TYR A 75 6.71 -3.17 -15.58
N SER A 76 6.18 -3.03 -16.80
CA SER A 76 5.37 -1.86 -17.20
C SER A 76 3.89 -2.05 -16.90
N ALA A 77 3.43 -3.31 -16.83
CA ALA A 77 2.09 -3.71 -16.41
C ALA A 77 2.16 -5.10 -15.74
N PRO A 78 1.13 -5.52 -14.98
CA PRO A 78 1.13 -6.82 -14.32
C PRO A 78 1.43 -7.97 -15.31
N GLY A 79 2.54 -8.68 -15.09
CA GLY A 79 3.00 -9.76 -15.95
C GLY A 79 3.64 -9.34 -17.29
N VAL A 80 3.79 -8.04 -17.56
CA VAL A 80 4.42 -7.51 -18.78
C VAL A 80 5.78 -6.93 -18.44
N ARG A 81 6.85 -7.65 -18.83
CA ARG A 81 8.22 -7.20 -18.61
C ARG A 81 8.51 -5.95 -19.43
N ARG A 82 9.14 -4.97 -18.79
CA ARG A 82 9.56 -3.71 -19.41
C ARG A 82 10.70 -3.96 -20.40
N PRO A 83 10.61 -3.43 -21.63
CA PRO A 83 11.68 -3.57 -22.59
C PRO A 83 12.83 -2.57 -22.29
N PRO A 84 14.06 -2.82 -22.75
CA PRO A 84 15.22 -1.97 -22.44
C PRO A 84 15.05 -0.49 -22.85
N GLU A 85 14.34 -0.22 -23.95
CA GLU A 85 14.06 1.14 -24.41
C GLU A 85 13.20 1.97 -23.43
N GLU A 86 12.42 1.31 -22.56
CA GLU A 86 11.54 1.95 -21.58
C GLU A 86 12.08 1.89 -20.14
N ALA A 87 13.33 1.44 -19.95
CA ALA A 87 13.94 1.27 -18.64
C ALA A 87 13.86 2.54 -17.77
N ALA A 88 14.15 3.70 -18.36
CA ALA A 88 14.13 4.99 -17.67
C ALA A 88 12.74 5.36 -17.11
N ALA A 89 11.65 4.87 -17.69
CA ALA A 89 10.30 5.10 -17.17
C ALA A 89 9.98 4.29 -15.90
N GLY A 90 10.81 3.30 -15.55
CA GLY A 90 10.67 2.47 -14.34
C GLY A 90 11.50 2.99 -13.18
N GLU A 91 12.45 3.89 -13.48
CA GLU A 91 13.31 4.53 -12.51
C GLU A 91 12.58 5.68 -11.82
N VAL A 92 12.06 5.40 -10.62
CA VAL A 92 11.38 6.37 -9.77
C VAL A 92 12.23 6.64 -8.54
N ASN A 93 12.77 7.86 -8.42
CA ASN A 93 13.58 8.24 -7.26
C ASN A 93 12.69 8.52 -6.04
N LEU A 94 12.58 7.55 -5.13
CA LEU A 94 11.86 7.66 -3.86
C LEU A 94 12.80 7.91 -2.66
N SER A 95 14.08 8.23 -2.90
CA SER A 95 15.08 8.48 -1.86
C SER A 95 14.71 9.65 -0.93
N SER A 96 15.07 9.57 0.36
CA SER A 96 14.90 10.69 1.32
C SER A 96 15.64 11.95 0.95
N SER A 97 16.82 11.82 0.34
CA SER A 97 17.77 12.93 0.26
C SER A 97 17.45 13.89 -0.88
N ASP A 98 16.99 13.36 -1.99
CA ASP A 98 17.05 14.01 -3.30
C ASP A 98 15.84 13.71 -4.19
N SER A 99 14.84 12.98 -3.67
CA SER A 99 13.63 12.69 -4.41
C SER A 99 12.94 13.98 -4.88
N PRO A 100 12.45 14.03 -6.13
CA PRO A 100 11.61 15.13 -6.60
C PRO A 100 10.25 15.17 -5.88
N TYR A 101 9.86 14.12 -5.16
CA TYR A 101 8.58 13.97 -4.45
C TYR A 101 8.62 14.37 -2.98
N HIS A 102 9.73 14.95 -2.52
CA HIS A 102 9.83 15.42 -1.14
C HIS A 102 8.80 16.52 -0.86
N TYR A 103 8.22 16.56 0.35
CA TYR A 103 7.13 17.49 0.70
C TYR A 103 7.48 18.99 0.56
N THR A 104 8.78 19.33 0.49
CA THR A 104 9.26 20.71 0.23
C THR A 104 9.22 21.11 -1.24
N LYS A 105 9.02 20.15 -2.15
CA LYS A 105 8.94 20.37 -3.59
C LYS A 105 7.52 20.79 -3.95
N VAL A 106 7.39 21.96 -4.56
CA VAL A 106 6.09 22.57 -4.92
C VAL A 106 5.79 22.51 -6.42
N THR A 107 6.72 21.98 -7.21
CA THR A 107 6.64 21.87 -8.66
C THR A 107 7.25 20.56 -9.11
N TYR A 108 6.60 19.92 -10.09
CA TYR A 108 7.06 18.68 -10.70
C TYR A 108 7.28 18.89 -12.19
N SER A 109 8.30 18.24 -12.75
CA SER A 109 8.35 18.07 -14.20
C SER A 109 7.20 17.16 -14.65
N GLN A 110 6.84 17.23 -15.93
CA GLN A 110 5.83 16.31 -16.48
C GLN A 110 6.28 14.85 -16.33
N GLU A 111 7.58 14.58 -16.53
CA GLU A 111 8.15 13.24 -16.39
C GLU A 111 8.01 12.70 -14.95
N ASP A 112 8.30 13.52 -13.94
CA ASP A 112 8.16 13.10 -12.53
C ASP A 112 6.70 12.80 -12.17
N VAL A 113 5.76 13.63 -12.66
CA VAL A 113 4.32 13.37 -12.46
C VAL A 113 3.92 12.05 -13.10
N ASP A 114 4.28 11.85 -14.38
CA ASP A 114 3.93 10.65 -15.12
C ASP A 114 4.52 9.41 -14.46
N LYS A 115 5.78 9.47 -14.00
CA LYS A 115 6.44 8.37 -13.28
C LYS A 115 5.71 8.00 -11.99
N LEU A 116 5.37 8.96 -11.14
CA LEU A 116 4.66 8.70 -9.89
C LEU A 116 3.24 8.16 -10.12
N LEU A 117 2.53 8.70 -11.11
CA LEU A 117 1.20 8.22 -11.48
C LEU A 117 1.24 6.79 -12.02
N HIS A 118 2.16 6.48 -12.93
CA HIS A 118 2.30 5.12 -13.45
C HIS A 118 2.71 4.12 -12.37
N LEU A 119 3.64 4.49 -11.48
CA LEU A 119 4.03 3.65 -10.35
C LEU A 119 2.83 3.32 -9.45
N THR A 120 2.11 4.35 -9.00
CA THR A 120 0.99 4.16 -8.06
C THR A 120 -0.17 3.40 -8.71
N HIS A 121 -0.44 3.64 -9.99
CA HIS A 121 -1.40 2.88 -10.77
C HIS A 121 -0.98 1.40 -10.91
N TYR A 122 0.28 1.15 -11.30
CA TYR A 122 0.82 -0.19 -11.42
C TYR A 122 0.72 -0.96 -10.10
N ASN A 123 1.13 -0.37 -8.98
CA ASN A 123 1.11 -1.03 -7.67
C ASN A 123 -0.29 -1.52 -7.30
N VAL A 124 -1.33 -0.73 -7.60
CA VAL A 124 -2.73 -1.12 -7.37
C VAL A 124 -3.16 -2.23 -8.34
N CYS A 125 -2.90 -2.09 -9.64
CA CYS A 125 -3.27 -3.10 -10.64
C CYS A 125 -2.57 -4.44 -10.41
N ASN A 126 -1.29 -4.41 -10.05
CA ASN A 126 -0.48 -5.61 -9.80
C ASN A 126 -0.97 -6.42 -8.59
N ASN A 127 -1.72 -5.78 -7.68
CA ASN A 127 -2.26 -6.40 -6.48
C ASN A 127 -3.78 -6.55 -6.51
N GLN A 128 -4.38 -6.56 -7.71
CA GLN A 128 -5.82 -6.71 -7.88
C GLN A 128 -6.39 -7.97 -7.20
N GLU A 129 -5.68 -9.10 -7.25
CA GLU A 129 -6.14 -10.34 -6.61
C GLU A 129 -6.23 -10.22 -5.09
N GLN A 130 -5.21 -9.62 -4.45
CA GLN A 130 -5.20 -9.37 -3.01
C GLN A 130 -6.31 -8.40 -2.61
N LEU A 131 -6.55 -7.35 -3.40
CA LEU A 131 -7.64 -6.40 -3.17
C LEU A 131 -9.01 -7.08 -3.28
N LEU A 132 -9.22 -7.92 -4.29
CA LEU A 132 -10.44 -8.71 -4.45
C LEU A 132 -10.64 -9.67 -3.28
N GLU A 133 -9.59 -10.29 -2.78
CA GLU A 133 -9.66 -11.18 -1.62
C GLU A 133 -10.04 -10.43 -0.34
N ALA A 134 -9.43 -9.26 -0.09
CA ALA A 134 -9.81 -8.41 1.03
C ALA A 134 -11.26 -7.93 0.94
N LEU A 135 -11.75 -7.61 -0.27
CA LEU A 135 -13.15 -7.27 -0.53
C LEU A 135 -14.10 -8.44 -0.22
N ARG A 136 -13.76 -9.66 -0.67
CA ARG A 136 -14.55 -10.88 -0.38
C ARG A 136 -14.64 -11.11 1.13
N GLN A 137 -13.52 -10.99 1.85
CA GLN A 137 -13.47 -11.13 3.29
C GLN A 137 -14.35 -10.07 4.00
N ALA A 138 -14.27 -8.82 3.59
CA ALA A 138 -15.10 -7.74 4.13
C ALA A 138 -16.60 -8.01 3.92
N VAL A 139 -17.00 -8.47 2.73
CA VAL A 139 -18.39 -8.85 2.43
C VAL A 139 -18.85 -10.03 3.29
N GLN A 140 -18.01 -11.05 3.46
CA GLN A 140 -18.33 -12.22 4.30
C GLN A 140 -18.53 -11.81 5.76
N ARG A 141 -17.66 -10.97 6.32
CA ARG A 141 -17.79 -10.45 7.69
C ARG A 141 -19.07 -9.65 7.87
N ARG A 142 -19.41 -8.80 6.89
CA ARG A 142 -20.65 -8.01 6.92
C ARG A 142 -21.90 -8.89 6.91
N ARG A 143 -21.89 -9.99 6.16
CA ARG A 143 -23.00 -10.96 6.13
C ARG A 143 -23.18 -11.65 7.49
N GLN A 144 -22.09 -12.02 8.16
CA GLN A 144 -22.15 -12.65 9.49
C GLN A 144 -22.66 -11.71 10.59
N ARG A 145 -22.49 -10.39 10.42
CA ARG A 145 -22.91 -9.36 11.38
C ARG A 145 -24.38 -8.94 11.26
N ARG A 146 -25.03 -9.22 10.14
CA ARG A 146 -26.47 -8.95 9.98
C ARG A 146 -27.23 -10.15 10.53
N PRO A 147 -27.93 -10.05 11.68
CA PRO A 147 -28.88 -11.08 12.06
C PRO A 147 -29.98 -11.11 10.99
N HIS A 148 -30.50 -12.32 10.69
CA HIS A 148 -31.72 -12.49 9.93
C HIS A 148 -32.90 -11.81 10.61
#